data_AF-A0A1J4UED6-F1
#
_entry.id   AF-A0A1J4UED6-F1
#
_cell.length_a   1.000
_cell.length_b   1.000
_cell.length_c   1.000
_cell.angle_alpha   90.00
_cell.angle_beta   90.00
_cell.angle_gamma   90.00
#
_symmetry.space_group_name_H-M   'P 1'
#
loop_
_entity.id
_entity.type
_entity.pdbx_description
1 polymer ?
#
loop_
_entity_poly.entity_id
_entity_poly.type
_entity_poly.pdbx_seq_one_letter_code
_entity_poly.pdbx_strand_id
1 'polypeptide(L)'
;MKKILSEHYVTIAEVKEIMAERKKVPPFDFEQEKTLDYAIKFARLGKAEAAELQSKLAEIVPPALAVKIADIVPANAELLKLIFLQEKMEPEEALLIQVLAIVKEYTPTDIETVVREEREKTGKLKAERVAAKEKIEKDAREAADAVVAEAEAKVATEEKAAKEEGEPAKEAKEKKKKKKEE
;
A
#
# COMPACT_ATOMS: atom_id res chain seq x y z
N MET A 1 -11.81 -33.88 18.83
CA MET A 1 -10.86 -33.43 17.80
C MET A 1 -11.64 -32.68 16.72
N LYS A 2 -11.16 -31.52 16.27
CA LYS A 2 -11.69 -30.87 15.06
C LYS A 2 -11.18 -31.63 13.84
N LYS A 3 -12.04 -31.84 12.83
CA LYS A 3 -11.68 -32.55 11.58
C LYS A 3 -11.47 -31.54 10.46
N ILE A 4 -10.43 -31.74 9.66
CA ILE A 4 -10.23 -30.99 8.41
C ILE A 4 -11.26 -31.49 7.39
N LEU A 5 -12.07 -30.57 6.86
CA LEU A 5 -13.09 -30.89 5.85
C LEU A 5 -12.53 -30.86 4.43
N SER A 6 -11.56 -29.97 4.18
CA SER A 6 -10.92 -29.78 2.89
C SER A 6 -9.58 -29.07 3.05
N GLU A 7 -8.64 -29.36 2.16
CA GLU A 7 -7.37 -28.66 2.02
C GLU A 7 -6.99 -28.59 0.54
N HIS A 8 -6.24 -27.56 0.15
CA HIS A 8 -5.71 -27.39 -1.20
C HIS A 8 -4.41 -26.59 -1.16
N TYR A 9 -3.60 -26.75 -2.19
CA TYR A 9 -2.38 -25.98 -2.38
C TYR A 9 -2.71 -24.61 -2.97
N VAL A 10 -1.99 -23.59 -2.53
CA VAL A 10 -2.11 -22.19 -2.97
C VAL A 10 -0.77 -21.69 -3.47
N THR A 11 -0.79 -20.81 -4.47
CA THR A 11 0.42 -20.19 -5.05
C THR A 11 0.97 -19.08 -4.15
N ILE A 12 2.25 -18.74 -4.30
CA ILE A 12 2.87 -17.59 -3.62
C ILE A 12 2.14 -16.29 -3.97
N ALA A 13 1.67 -16.16 -5.21
CA ALA A 13 0.87 -15.02 -5.65
C ALA A 13 -0.45 -14.90 -4.89
N GLU A 14 -1.12 -16.02 -4.60
CA GLU A 14 -2.32 -16.05 -3.78
C GLU A 14 -2.01 -15.78 -2.29
N VAL A 15 -0.94 -16.39 -1.76
CA VAL A 15 -0.47 -16.15 -0.39
C VAL A 15 -0.19 -14.66 -0.16
N LYS A 16 0.41 -13.98 -1.14
CA LYS A 16 0.66 -12.53 -1.09
C LYS A 16 -0.62 -11.75 -0.82
N GLU A 17 -1.70 -12.03 -1.55
CA GLU A 17 -2.99 -11.35 -1.37
C GLU A 17 -3.64 -11.72 -0.04
N ILE A 18 -3.63 -13.00 0.35
CA ILE A 18 -4.17 -13.46 1.64
C ILE A 18 -3.47 -12.75 2.81
N MET A 19 -2.14 -12.68 2.76
CA MET A 19 -1.34 -12.03 3.80
C MET A 19 -1.50 -10.50 3.79
N ALA A 20 -1.62 -9.87 2.61
CA ALA A 20 -1.86 -8.43 2.50
C ALA A 20 -3.22 -8.04 3.10
N GLU A 21 -4.26 -8.82 2.86
CA GLU A 21 -5.57 -8.64 3.51
C GLU A 21 -5.49 -8.88 5.01
N ARG A 22 -4.81 -9.96 5.44
CA ARG A 22 -4.64 -10.28 6.86
C ARG A 22 -3.90 -9.18 7.63
N LYS A 23 -2.92 -8.51 7.02
CA LYS A 23 -2.15 -7.41 7.63
C LYS A 23 -2.99 -6.21 8.02
N LYS A 24 -4.17 -6.01 7.41
CA LYS A 24 -5.10 -4.92 7.77
C LYS A 24 -5.69 -5.08 9.16
N VAL A 25 -5.63 -6.28 9.74
CA VAL A 25 -6.21 -6.60 11.06
C VAL A 25 -5.09 -6.87 12.07
N PRO A 26 -4.85 -6.03 13.08
CA PRO A 26 -3.90 -6.35 14.13
C PRO A 26 -4.44 -7.41 15.10
N PRO A 27 -3.59 -8.19 15.78
CA PRO A 27 -2.13 -8.19 15.67
C PRO A 27 -1.66 -8.91 14.40
N PHE A 28 -0.52 -8.48 13.86
CA PHE A 28 0.19 -9.13 12.76
C PHE A 28 1.61 -9.42 13.25
N ASP A 29 1.95 -10.70 13.36
CA ASP A 29 3.18 -11.14 14.03
C ASP A 29 4.41 -11.06 13.11
N PHE A 30 5.59 -11.33 13.68
CA PHE A 30 6.86 -11.23 12.96
C PHE A 30 6.94 -12.25 11.82
N GLU A 31 6.52 -13.49 12.05
CA GLU A 31 6.50 -14.56 11.05
C GLU A 31 5.56 -14.23 9.88
N GLN A 32 4.40 -13.63 10.17
CA GLN A 32 3.47 -13.14 9.16
C GLN A 32 4.06 -11.97 8.35
N GLU A 33 4.76 -11.04 9.00
CA GLU A 33 5.47 -9.95 8.32
C GLU A 33 6.55 -10.49 7.38
N LYS A 34 7.31 -11.50 7.82
CA LYS A 34 8.32 -12.17 6.99
C LYS A 34 7.70 -12.98 5.85
N THR A 35 6.57 -13.63 6.09
CA THR A 35 5.84 -14.38 5.06
C THR A 35 5.32 -13.45 3.97
N LEU A 36 4.73 -12.31 4.35
CA LEU A 36 4.28 -11.31 3.39
C LEU A 36 5.45 -10.70 2.61
N ASP A 37 6.55 -10.34 3.27
CA ASP A 37 7.76 -9.83 2.60
C ASP A 37 8.32 -10.83 1.59
N TYR A 38 8.35 -12.12 1.95
CA TYR A 38 8.72 -13.19 1.04
C TYR A 38 7.75 -13.27 -0.15
N ALA A 39 6.44 -13.31 0.10
CA ALA A 39 5.44 -13.44 -0.95
C ALA A 39 5.46 -12.26 -1.92
N ILE A 40 5.73 -11.04 -1.44
CA ILE A 40 5.90 -9.85 -2.27
C ILE A 40 7.12 -9.99 -3.20
N LYS A 41 8.24 -10.52 -2.70
CA LYS A 41 9.50 -10.63 -3.47
C LYS A 41 9.51 -11.79 -4.45
N PHE A 42 8.83 -12.88 -4.14
CA PHE A 42 8.94 -14.14 -4.89
C PHE A 42 7.71 -14.47 -5.74
N ALA A 43 6.59 -13.76 -5.59
CA ALA A 43 5.45 -13.90 -6.51
C ALA A 43 5.84 -13.42 -7.92
N ARG A 44 6.06 -14.37 -8.84
CA ARG A 44 6.42 -14.07 -10.24
C ARG A 44 5.26 -13.58 -11.09
N LEU A 45 4.03 -13.93 -10.70
CA LEU A 45 2.80 -13.62 -11.43
C LEU A 45 1.82 -12.85 -10.53
N GLY A 46 0.84 -12.18 -11.14
CA GLY A 46 -0.34 -11.70 -10.43
C GLY A 46 -1.23 -12.85 -9.95
N LYS A 47 -2.09 -12.61 -8.95
CA LYS A 47 -3.01 -13.65 -8.42
C LYS A 47 -3.90 -14.26 -9.52
N ALA A 48 -4.43 -13.42 -10.41
CA ALA A 48 -5.32 -13.87 -11.49
C ALA A 48 -4.57 -14.75 -12.50
N GLU A 49 -3.40 -14.31 -12.97
CA GLU A 49 -2.55 -15.05 -13.90
C GLU A 49 -2.07 -16.37 -13.30
N ALA A 50 -1.62 -16.34 -12.04
CA ALA A 50 -1.20 -17.55 -11.33
C ALA A 50 -2.34 -18.57 -11.18
N ALA A 51 -3.55 -18.11 -10.87
CA ALA A 51 -4.72 -18.97 -10.74
C ALA A 51 -5.13 -19.57 -12.11
N GLU A 52 -5.07 -18.79 -13.17
CA GLU A 52 -5.38 -19.27 -14.52
C GLU A 52 -4.35 -20.32 -14.99
N LEU A 53 -3.06 -20.03 -14.83
CA LEU A 53 -1.97 -20.95 -15.12
C LEU A 53 -2.11 -22.25 -14.31
N GLN A 54 -2.35 -22.14 -13.00
CA GLN A 54 -2.57 -23.30 -12.14
C GLN A 54 -3.75 -24.15 -12.64
N SER A 55 -4.86 -23.53 -13.03
CA SER A 55 -6.03 -24.24 -13.54
C SER A 55 -5.71 -25.02 -14.82
N LYS A 56 -5.02 -24.39 -15.79
CA LYS A 56 -4.60 -25.05 -17.04
C LYS A 56 -3.65 -26.21 -16.76
N LEU A 57 -2.72 -26.04 -15.81
CA LEU A 57 -1.76 -27.09 -15.45
C LEU A 57 -2.40 -28.24 -14.68
N ALA A 58 -3.38 -27.97 -13.82
CA ALA A 58 -4.05 -29.00 -13.01
C ALA A 58 -4.79 -30.06 -13.84
N GLU A 59 -5.07 -29.79 -15.12
CA GLU A 59 -5.66 -30.75 -16.05
C GLU A 59 -4.65 -31.81 -16.51
N ILE A 60 -3.35 -31.51 -16.47
CA ILE A 60 -2.28 -32.36 -17.04
C ILE A 60 -1.24 -32.81 -16.02
N VAL A 61 -1.17 -32.15 -14.86
CA VAL A 61 -0.26 -32.49 -13.77
C VAL A 61 -0.97 -32.47 -12.40
N PRO A 62 -0.45 -33.20 -11.39
CA PRO A 62 -1.02 -33.18 -10.05
C PRO A 62 -1.12 -31.75 -9.45
N PRO A 63 -2.13 -31.45 -8.62
CA PRO A 63 -2.37 -30.09 -8.11
C PRO A 63 -1.17 -29.45 -7.39
N ALA A 64 -0.43 -30.23 -6.60
CA ALA A 64 0.77 -29.76 -5.91
C ALA A 64 1.86 -29.30 -6.90
N LEU A 65 2.05 -30.08 -7.98
CA LEU A 65 2.99 -29.77 -9.04
C LEU A 65 2.54 -28.56 -9.87
N ALA A 66 1.24 -28.45 -10.17
CA ALA A 66 0.67 -27.29 -10.87
C ALA A 66 0.98 -25.98 -10.12
N VAL A 67 0.78 -25.96 -8.80
CA VAL A 67 1.14 -24.81 -7.95
C VAL A 67 2.64 -24.52 -8.00
N LYS A 68 3.49 -25.54 -7.89
CA LYS A 68 4.94 -25.36 -7.92
C LYS A 68 5.44 -24.81 -9.27
N ILE A 69 4.87 -25.29 -10.37
CA ILE A 69 5.18 -24.78 -11.72
C ILE A 69 4.71 -23.33 -11.86
N ALA A 70 3.53 -22.98 -11.34
CA ALA A 70 3.02 -21.60 -11.36
C ALA A 70 3.86 -20.64 -10.50
N ASP A 71 4.42 -21.12 -9.38
CA ASP A 71 5.31 -20.32 -8.53
C ASP A 71 6.69 -20.09 -9.16
N ILE A 72 7.24 -21.14 -9.79
CA ILE A 72 8.58 -21.10 -10.38
C ILE A 72 8.55 -20.49 -11.77
N VAL A 73 7.49 -20.67 -12.55
CA VAL A 73 7.38 -20.23 -13.95
C VAL A 73 8.62 -20.64 -14.76
N PRO A 74 8.82 -21.95 -15.03
CA PRO A 74 10.07 -22.44 -15.58
C PRO A 74 10.33 -21.93 -17.00
N ALA A 75 11.51 -21.35 -17.23
CA ALA A 75 11.89 -20.76 -18.52
C ALA A 75 12.27 -21.80 -19.59
N ASN A 76 12.69 -23.00 -19.18
CA ASN A 76 13.18 -24.05 -20.08
C ASN A 76 12.91 -25.46 -19.53
N ALA A 77 13.15 -26.46 -20.37
CA ALA A 77 12.92 -27.86 -20.05
C ALA A 77 13.80 -28.37 -18.91
N GLU A 78 15.03 -27.87 -18.76
CA GLU A 78 15.93 -28.27 -17.68
C GLU A 78 15.39 -27.88 -16.30
N LEU A 79 14.92 -26.63 -16.16
CA LEU A 79 14.30 -26.16 -14.95
C LEU A 79 13.00 -26.92 -14.67
N LEU A 80 12.18 -27.19 -15.69
CA LEU A 80 10.98 -27.98 -15.52
C LEU A 80 11.30 -29.42 -15.06
N LYS A 81 12.28 -30.09 -15.68
CA LYS A 81 12.76 -31.43 -15.27
C LYS A 81 13.20 -31.44 -13.81
N LEU A 82 13.86 -30.39 -13.33
CA LEU A 82 14.25 -30.27 -11.93
C LEU A 82 13.04 -30.22 -10.99
N ILE A 83 11.98 -29.51 -11.36
CA ILE A 83 10.74 -29.45 -10.56
C ILE A 83 10.11 -30.84 -10.46
N PHE A 84 9.98 -31.56 -11.58
CA PHE A 84 9.44 -32.93 -11.59
C PHE A 84 10.28 -33.89 -10.74
N LEU A 85 11.62 -33.75 -10.78
CA LEU A 85 12.52 -34.57 -9.98
C LEU A 85 12.33 -34.36 -8.46
N GLN A 86 12.05 -33.14 -8.01
CA GLN A 86 11.75 -32.86 -6.60
C GLN A 86 10.47 -33.58 -6.14
N GLU A 87 9.50 -33.75 -7.04
CA GLU A 87 8.28 -34.51 -6.82
C GLU A 87 8.43 -36.02 -7.10
N LYS A 88 9.67 -36.49 -7.33
CA LYS A 88 10.00 -37.89 -7.64
C LYS A 88 9.22 -38.44 -8.84
N MET A 89 8.95 -37.59 -9.81
CA MET A 89 8.29 -37.95 -11.07
C MET A 89 9.28 -37.85 -12.23
N GLU A 90 9.22 -38.82 -13.14
CA GLU A 90 9.95 -38.80 -14.41
C GLU A 90 8.96 -38.49 -15.53
N PRO A 91 8.92 -37.26 -16.05
CA PRO A 91 7.95 -36.87 -17.07
C PRO A 91 8.39 -37.34 -18.46
N GLU A 92 7.41 -37.71 -19.28
CA GLU A 92 7.64 -37.91 -20.71
C GLU A 92 7.98 -36.59 -21.40
N GLU A 93 8.79 -36.65 -22.46
CA GLU A 93 9.20 -35.44 -23.20
C GLU A 93 8.00 -34.69 -23.80
N ALA A 94 6.95 -35.41 -24.22
CA ALA A 94 5.71 -34.81 -24.72
C ALA A 94 5.00 -33.94 -23.67
N LEU A 95 4.93 -34.43 -22.42
CA LEU A 95 4.34 -33.68 -21.30
C LEU A 95 5.15 -32.41 -20.99
N LEU A 96 6.48 -32.50 -21.02
CA LEU A 96 7.35 -31.34 -20.80
C LEU A 96 7.13 -30.25 -21.85
N ILE A 97 7.02 -30.63 -23.12
CA ILE A 97 6.75 -29.70 -24.22
C ILE A 97 5.39 -29.03 -24.01
N GLN A 98 4.36 -29.80 -23.65
CA GLN A 98 3.01 -29.28 -23.40
C GLN A 98 2.99 -28.28 -22.23
N VAL A 99 3.57 -28.65 -21.09
CA VAL A 99 3.65 -27.77 -19.91
C VAL A 99 4.41 -26.48 -20.23
N LEU A 100 5.55 -26.57 -20.93
CA LEU A 100 6.32 -25.38 -21.31
C LEU A 100 5.56 -24.48 -22.29
N ALA A 101 4.76 -25.06 -23.19
CA ALA A 101 3.93 -24.27 -24.09
C ALA A 101 2.91 -23.41 -23.31
N ILE A 102 2.25 -24.01 -22.31
CA ILE A 102 1.30 -23.30 -21.44
C ILE A 102 2.02 -22.22 -20.61
N VAL A 103 3.14 -22.56 -19.97
CA VAL A 103 3.89 -21.61 -19.11
C VAL A 103 4.37 -20.39 -19.91
N LYS A 104 4.77 -20.57 -21.17
CA LYS A 104 5.22 -19.48 -22.04
C LYS A 104 4.17 -18.41 -22.31
N GLU A 105 2.88 -18.73 -22.19
CA GLU A 105 1.79 -17.75 -22.32
C GLU A 105 1.82 -16.70 -21.20
N TYR A 106 2.49 -17.00 -20.07
CA TYR A 106 2.54 -16.16 -18.87
C TYR A 106 3.93 -15.58 -18.59
N THR A 107 4.94 -15.98 -19.36
CA THR A 107 6.27 -15.36 -19.26
C THR A 107 6.32 -14.13 -20.14
N PRO A 108 6.70 -12.95 -19.62
CA PRO A 108 6.98 -11.80 -20.45
C PRO A 108 8.15 -12.16 -21.38
N THR A 109 7.88 -12.23 -22.67
CA THR A 109 8.83 -12.68 -23.70
C THR A 109 10.05 -11.77 -23.85
N ASP A 110 9.98 -10.54 -23.33
CA ASP A 110 11.08 -9.57 -23.39
C ASP A 110 11.22 -8.86 -22.05
N ILE A 111 12.44 -8.85 -21.51
CA ILE A 111 12.80 -8.10 -20.28
C ILE A 111 12.34 -6.63 -20.36
N GLU A 112 12.21 -6.07 -21.57
CA GLU A 112 11.67 -4.73 -21.81
C GLU A 112 10.21 -4.54 -21.37
N THR A 113 9.34 -5.54 -21.48
CA THR A 113 7.94 -5.40 -21.04
C THR A 113 7.84 -5.36 -19.53
N VAL A 114 8.61 -6.22 -18.83
CA VAL A 114 8.74 -6.19 -17.36
C VAL A 114 9.28 -4.84 -16.87
N VAL A 115 10.36 -4.36 -17.49
CA VAL A 115 10.97 -3.07 -17.13
C VAL A 115 10.00 -1.92 -17.40
N ARG A 116 9.20 -2.00 -18.47
CA ARG A 116 8.18 -0.99 -18.79
C ARG A 116 7.05 -0.99 -17.77
N GLU A 117 6.50 -2.14 -17.42
CA GLU A 117 5.42 -2.24 -16.42
C GLU A 117 5.87 -1.80 -15.02
N GLU A 118 7.09 -2.15 -14.61
CA GLU A 118 7.72 -1.68 -13.37
C GLU A 118 7.90 -0.14 -13.36
N ARG A 119 8.35 0.44 -14.49
CA ARG A 119 8.47 1.90 -14.66
C ARG A 119 7.12 2.60 -14.62
N GLU A 120 6.09 2.01 -15.22
CA GLU A 120 4.73 2.56 -15.20
C GLU A 120 4.12 2.50 -13.79
N LYS A 121 4.30 1.39 -13.05
CA LYS A 121 3.85 1.25 -11.66
C LYS A 121 4.55 2.25 -10.73
N THR A 122 5.88 2.37 -10.82
CA THR A 122 6.64 3.34 -10.01
C THR A 122 6.32 4.79 -10.40
N GLY A 123 6.05 5.07 -11.68
CA GLY A 123 5.60 6.38 -12.15
C GLY A 123 4.25 6.77 -11.54
N LYS A 124 3.27 5.86 -11.55
CA LYS A 124 1.94 6.08 -10.94
C LYS A 124 2.04 6.30 -9.44
N LEU A 125 2.84 5.50 -8.72
CA LEU A 125 3.05 5.67 -7.27
C LEU A 125 3.71 7.02 -6.93
N LYS A 126 4.65 7.49 -7.75
CA LYS A 126 5.27 8.81 -7.56
C LYS A 126 4.27 9.93 -7.80
N ALA A 127 3.45 9.84 -8.85
CA ALA A 127 2.40 10.82 -9.14
C ALA A 127 1.35 10.89 -8.02
N GLU A 128 0.91 9.74 -7.52
CA GLU A 128 -0.06 9.66 -6.42
C GLU A 128 0.50 10.25 -5.11
N ARG A 129 1.80 10.03 -4.83
CA ARG A 129 2.48 10.65 -3.68
C ARG A 129 2.64 12.17 -3.82
N VAL A 130 2.87 12.67 -5.04
CA VAL A 130 2.92 14.12 -5.30
C VAL A 130 1.54 14.74 -5.10
N ALA A 131 0.50 14.16 -5.68
CA ALA A 131 -0.87 14.62 -5.52
C ALA A 131 -1.32 14.59 -4.04
N ALA A 132 -0.94 13.55 -3.29
CA ALA A 132 -1.22 13.48 -1.86
C ALA A 132 -0.49 14.58 -1.06
N LYS A 133 0.77 14.89 -1.41
CA LYS A 133 1.53 15.98 -0.80
C LYS A 133 0.92 17.35 -1.07
N GLU A 134 0.55 17.62 -2.32
CA GLU A 134 -0.09 18.89 -2.73
C GLU A 134 -1.43 19.08 -2.03
N LYS A 135 -2.21 18.00 -1.88
CA LYS A 135 -3.46 18.03 -1.13
C LYS A 135 -3.24 18.34 0.35
N ILE A 136 -2.26 17.70 0.99
CA ILE A 136 -1.91 17.97 2.39
C ILE A 136 -1.44 19.43 2.59
N GLU A 137 -0.64 19.97 1.67
CA GLU A 137 -0.15 21.35 1.75
C GLU A 137 -1.28 22.37 1.55
N LYS A 138 -2.21 22.09 0.64
CA LYS A 138 -3.40 22.92 0.44
C LYS A 138 -4.30 22.90 1.67
N ASP A 139 -4.61 21.72 2.20
CA ASP A 139 -5.44 21.56 3.40
C ASP A 139 -4.79 22.26 4.61
N ALA A 140 -3.46 22.25 4.73
CA ALA A 140 -2.72 22.95 5.77
C ALA A 140 -2.76 24.48 5.64
N ARG A 141 -2.71 25.03 4.41
CA ARG A 141 -2.86 26.47 4.16
C ARG A 141 -4.26 26.95 4.48
N GLU A 142 -5.29 26.22 4.02
CA GLU A 142 -6.69 26.58 4.31
C GLU A 142 -6.97 26.55 5.82
N ALA A 143 -6.39 25.59 6.56
CA ALA A 143 -6.47 25.56 8.01
C ALA A 143 -5.75 26.75 8.67
N ALA A 144 -4.58 27.14 8.17
CA ALA A 144 -3.84 28.30 8.70
C ALA A 144 -4.59 29.62 8.44
N ASP A 145 -5.12 29.81 7.23
CA ASP A 145 -5.91 31.00 6.86
C ASP A 145 -7.20 31.10 7.68
N ALA A 146 -7.85 29.97 7.96
CA ALA A 146 -9.02 29.93 8.85
C ALA A 146 -8.68 30.35 10.29
N VAL A 147 -7.52 29.93 10.82
CA VAL A 147 -7.06 30.32 12.17
C VAL A 147 -6.70 31.81 12.22
N VAL A 148 -6.09 32.35 11.17
CA VAL A 148 -5.80 33.79 11.06
C VAL A 148 -7.09 34.60 11.00
N ALA A 149 -8.06 34.19 10.19
CA ALA A 149 -9.36 34.85 10.11
C ALA A 149 -10.13 34.79 11.45
N GLU A 150 -10.05 33.68 12.17
CA GLU A 150 -10.67 33.56 13.50
C GLU A 150 -9.97 34.43 14.55
N ALA A 151 -8.65 34.61 14.45
CA ALA A 151 -7.89 35.52 15.31
C ALA A 151 -8.19 37.00 15.00
N GLU A 152 -8.26 37.38 13.72
CA GLU A 152 -8.62 38.74 13.29
C GLU A 152 -10.06 39.11 13.68
N ALA A 153 -11.00 38.15 13.60
CA ALA A 153 -12.37 38.35 14.07
C ALA A 153 -12.45 38.58 15.59
N LYS A 154 -11.62 37.89 16.38
CA LYS A 154 -11.53 38.07 17.84
C LYS A 154 -10.92 39.43 18.21
N VAL A 155 -9.88 39.88 17.50
CA VAL A 155 -9.27 41.20 17.68
C VAL A 155 -10.27 42.31 17.33
N ALA A 156 -11.04 42.16 16.25
CA ALA A 156 -12.06 43.14 15.87
C ALA A 156 -13.23 43.25 16.87
N THR A 157 -13.56 42.16 17.58
CA THR A 157 -14.54 42.19 18.68
C THR A 157 -14.00 42.84 19.95
N GLU A 158 -12.71 42.66 20.26
CA GLU A 158 -12.05 43.32 21.40
C GLU A 158 -11.84 44.83 21.16
N GLU A 159 -11.51 45.24 19.92
CA GLU A 159 -11.33 46.65 19.57
C GLU A 159 -12.65 47.45 19.55
N LYS A 160 -13.78 46.78 19.28
CA LYS A 160 -15.12 47.37 19.45
C LYS A 160 -15.53 47.51 20.92
N ALA A 161 -15.16 46.55 21.78
CA ALA A 161 -15.40 46.65 23.22
C ALA A 161 -14.57 47.78 23.86
N ALA A 162 -13.34 48.02 23.39
CA ALA A 162 -12.48 49.10 23.89
C ALA A 162 -12.91 50.51 23.45
N LYS A 163 -13.77 50.65 22.43
CA LYS A 163 -14.29 51.94 21.95
C LYS A 163 -15.60 52.38 22.59
N GLU A 164 -16.30 51.51 23.35
CA GLU A 164 -17.51 51.90 24.10
C GLU A 164 -17.22 52.36 25.54
N GLU A 165 -16.01 52.19 26.08
CA GLU A 165 -15.64 52.64 27.44
C GLU A 165 -14.80 53.95 27.48
N GLY A 166 -14.82 54.75 26.40
CA GLY A 166 -14.08 56.01 26.31
C GLY A 166 -14.93 57.28 26.46
N GLU A 167 -14.84 57.92 27.63
CA GLU A 167 -15.29 59.27 28.06
C GLU A 167 -16.75 59.46 28.56
N PRO A 168 -16.99 60.30 29.62
CA PRO A 168 -16.10 61.36 30.13
C PRO A 168 -15.89 61.38 31.67
N ALA A 169 -14.69 61.76 32.14
CA ALA A 169 -14.50 62.33 33.48
C ALA A 169 -13.15 63.08 33.59
N LYS A 170 -13.05 64.24 32.92
CA LYS A 170 -12.01 65.24 33.23
C LYS A 170 -12.66 66.51 33.77
N GLU A 171 -13.13 66.47 35.02
CA GLU A 171 -13.41 67.70 35.77
C GLU A 171 -13.32 67.46 37.28
N ALA A 172 -12.11 67.25 37.81
CA ALA A 172 -11.79 67.51 39.22
C ALA A 172 -10.31 67.21 39.51
N LYS A 173 -9.41 68.19 39.35
CA LYS A 173 -8.19 68.34 40.18
C LYS A 173 -7.41 69.61 39.82
N GLU A 174 -8.01 70.76 40.07
CA GLU A 174 -7.26 72.02 40.17
C GLU A 174 -7.67 72.81 41.42
N LYS A 175 -7.72 72.15 42.59
CA LYS A 175 -7.84 72.81 43.91
C LYS A 175 -7.18 71.95 44.99
N LYS A 176 -5.85 71.82 44.97
CA LYS A 176 -5.05 71.38 46.15
C LYS A 176 -3.55 71.61 45.95
N LYS A 177 -3.15 72.87 45.72
CA LYS A 177 -1.75 73.30 45.88
C LYS A 177 -1.69 74.76 46.37
N LYS A 178 -2.30 75.02 47.54
CA LYS A 178 -2.11 76.23 48.35
C LYS A 178 -2.59 75.95 49.78
N LYS A 179 -1.74 75.26 50.56
CA LYS A 179 -1.69 75.31 52.04
C LYS A 179 -0.61 74.35 52.55
N LYS A 180 0.64 74.82 52.56
CA LYS A 180 1.67 74.43 53.54
C LYS A 180 2.89 75.31 53.30
N GLU A 181 2.81 76.54 53.80
CA GLU A 181 3.93 77.40 54.16
C GLU A 181 3.32 78.51 55.03
N GLU A 182 3.27 78.24 56.34
CA GLU A 182 3.33 79.15 57.48
C GLU A 182 3.35 78.30 58.76
#